data_AF-A0AAW6Y0L8-F1
#
_entry.id   AF-A0AAW6Y0L8-F1
#
_cell.length_a   1.000
_cell.length_b   1.000
_cell.length_c   1.000
_cell.angle_alpha   90.00
_cell.angle_beta   90.00
_cell.angle_gamma   90.00
#
_symmetry.space_group_name_H-M   'P 1'
#
loop_
_entity.id
_entity.type
_entity.pdbx_description
1 polymer ?
#
loop_
_entity_poly.entity_id
_entity_poly.type
_entity_poly.pdbx_seq_one_letter_code
_entity_poly.pdbx_strand_id
1 'polypeptide(L)'
;DYSKAEIASVVAVDRGRFTLSLKNNLLHAVKARELGRRAVIVGDRVRVVGDLSGSKGSLARIVVVEERSTVLMRSTEDDASKGTEKPMVANATQMAIVT
;
A
#
# COMPACT_ATOMS: atom_id res chain seq x y z
N ASP A 1 12.01 8.83 13.63
CA ASP A 1 10.55 8.85 13.82
C ASP A 1 9.92 9.57 12.63
N TYR A 2 8.88 8.98 12.03
CA TYR A 2 8.17 9.51 10.86
C TYR A 2 6.73 9.94 11.20
N SER A 3 6.43 10.13 12.49
CA SER A 3 5.12 10.57 13.00
C SER A 3 4.56 11.86 12.38
N LYS A 4 5.42 12.73 11.84
CA LYS A 4 5.04 13.99 11.16
C LYS A 4 4.99 13.91 9.63
N ALA A 5 5.34 12.76 9.04
CA ALA A 5 5.27 12.59 7.60
C ALA A 5 3.81 12.59 7.12
N GLU A 6 3.60 13.10 5.91
CA GLU A 6 2.29 13.12 5.25
C GLU A 6 1.74 11.70 5.08
N ILE A 7 0.42 11.55 5.19
CA ILE A 7 -0.26 10.26 5.04
C ILE A 7 -0.89 10.21 3.65
N ALA A 8 -0.54 9.18 2.89
CA ALA A 8 -1.11 8.89 1.58
C ALA A 8 -1.79 7.51 1.60
N SER A 9 -2.69 7.27 0.64
CA SER A 9 -3.34 5.97 0.46
C SER A 9 -2.75 5.24 -0.75
N VAL A 10 -2.48 3.95 -0.61
CA VAL A 10 -1.95 3.11 -1.70
C VAL A 10 -3.09 2.73 -2.65
N VAL A 11 -3.01 3.14 -3.92
CA VAL A 11 -4.04 2.86 -4.93
C VAL A 11 -3.60 1.83 -5.97
N ALA A 12 -2.30 1.63 -6.16
CA ALA A 12 -1.78 0.58 -7.03
C ALA A 12 -0.43 0.04 -6.53
N VAL A 13 -0.20 -1.25 -6.78
CA VAL A 13 1.05 -1.96 -6.45
C VAL A 13 1.53 -2.71 -7.69
N ASP A 14 2.73 -2.37 -8.18
CA ASP A 14 3.36 -3.02 -9.33
C ASP A 14 4.83 -3.33 -9.03
N ARG A 15 5.13 -4.61 -8.75
CA ARG A 15 6.50 -5.15 -8.60
C ARG A 15 7.47 -4.26 -7.80
N GLY A 16 6.99 -3.69 -6.69
CA GLY A 16 7.80 -2.85 -5.78
C GLY A 16 7.75 -1.34 -6.09
N ARG A 17 7.01 -0.94 -7.11
CA ARG A 17 6.54 0.43 -7.35
C ARG A 17 5.11 0.58 -6.85
N PHE A 18 4.81 1.77 -6.36
CA PHE A 18 3.53 2.08 -5.73
C PHE A 18 2.98 3.36 -6.35
N THR A 19 1.66 3.38 -6.56
CA THR A 19 0.95 4.63 -6.82
C THR A 19 0.18 5.00 -5.58
N LEU A 20 0.36 6.23 -5.13
CA LEU A 20 -0.26 6.75 -3.91
C LEU A 20 -1.20 7.90 -4.26
N SER A 21 -2.28 8.03 -3.51
CA SER A 21 -3.14 9.21 -3.51
C SER A 21 -2.84 10.05 -2.27
N LEU A 22 -2.42 11.29 -2.48
CA LEU A 22 -2.19 12.29 -1.43
C LEU A 22 -2.92 13.58 -1.81
N LYS A 23 -3.90 14.01 -1.01
CA LYS A 23 -4.66 15.26 -1.23
C LYS A 23 -5.17 15.40 -2.69
N ASN A 24 -5.68 14.30 -3.25
CA ASN A 24 -6.16 14.16 -4.65
C ASN A 24 -5.08 14.17 -5.73
N ASN A 25 -3.80 14.24 -5.39
CA ASN A 25 -2.69 14.06 -6.33
C ASN A 25 -2.19 12.61 -6.32
N LEU A 26 -1.83 12.12 -7.51
CA LEU A 26 -1.17 10.82 -7.65
C LEU A 26 0.34 10.97 -7.54
N LEU A 27 0.95 10.14 -6.72
CA LEU A 27 2.40 10.08 -6.52
C LEU A 27 2.93 8.72 -6.96
N HIS A 28 4.09 8.70 -7.61
CA HIS A 28 4.87 7.49 -7.78
C HIS A 28 5.80 7.31 -6.59
N ALA A 29 5.86 6.10 -6.07
CA ALA A 29 6.65 5.80 -4.88
C ALA A 29 7.36 4.45 -4.96
N VAL A 30 8.42 4.35 -4.17
CA VAL A 30 9.04 3.09 -3.76
C VAL A 30 8.90 2.93 -2.25
N LYS A 31 9.03 1.71 -1.74
CA LYS A 31 9.05 1.48 -0.30
C LYS A 31 10.46 1.52 0.26
N ALA A 32 10.58 1.91 1.52
CA ALA A 32 11.83 1.78 2.24
C ALA A 32 12.23 0.30 2.42
N ARG A 33 13.53 0.05 2.57
CA ARG A 33 14.07 -1.30 2.66
C ARG A 33 13.63 -1.98 3.95
N GLU A 34 13.60 -1.22 5.04
CA GLU A 34 13.22 -1.64 6.39
C GLU A 34 11.81 -2.23 6.49
N LEU A 35 10.88 -1.84 5.60
CA LEU A 35 9.52 -2.37 5.61
C LEU A 35 9.43 -3.86 5.28
N GLY A 36 10.48 -4.47 4.71
CA GLY A 36 10.46 -5.90 4.39
C GLY A 36 9.66 -6.24 3.14
N ARG A 37 9.55 -7.53 2.82
CA ARG A 37 8.88 -8.01 1.60
C ARG A 37 7.37 -8.04 1.81
N ARG A 38 6.60 -7.73 0.75
CA ARG A 38 5.12 -7.76 0.75
C ARG A 38 4.45 -6.93 1.86
N ALA A 39 5.14 -5.88 2.32
CA ALA A 39 4.69 -5.05 3.44
C ALA A 39 3.50 -4.15 3.11
N VAL A 40 3.37 -3.75 1.85
CA VAL A 40 2.41 -2.75 1.38
C VAL A 40 1.46 -3.39 0.37
N ILE A 41 0.15 -3.21 0.57
CA ILE A 41 -0.94 -3.64 -0.31
C ILE A 41 -1.85 -2.47 -0.68
N VAL A 42 -2.74 -2.67 -1.64
CA VAL A 42 -3.75 -1.67 -2.01
C VAL A 42 -4.66 -1.38 -0.81
N GLY A 43 -4.99 -0.10 -0.60
CA GLY A 43 -5.80 0.37 0.52
C GLY A 43 -4.98 0.70 1.78
N ASP A 44 -3.69 0.38 1.83
CA ASP A 44 -2.85 0.79 2.96
C ASP A 44 -2.79 2.31 3.09
N ARG A 45 -2.90 2.81 4.32
CA ARG A 45 -2.50 4.17 4.69
C ARG A 45 -1.02 4.16 5.04
N VAL A 46 -0.26 5.05 4.45
CA VAL A 46 1.20 5.04 4.53
C VAL A 46 1.76 6.42 4.81
N ARG A 47 2.82 6.48 5.63
CA ARG A 47 3.63 7.69 5.80
C ARG A 47 4.61 7.80 4.66
N VAL A 48 4.68 8.97 4.04
CA VAL A 48 5.50 9.22 2.86
C VAL A 48 6.43 10.41 3.03
N VAL A 49 7.60 10.29 2.44
CA VAL A 49 8.64 11.33 2.39
C VAL A 49 9.22 11.43 0.99
N GLY A 50 10.05 12.44 0.73
CA GLY A 50 10.65 12.68 -0.58
C GLY A 50 9.91 13.76 -1.35
N ASP A 51 9.94 13.69 -2.68
CA ASP A 51 9.22 14.63 -3.53
C ASP A 51 7.74 14.22 -3.62
N LEU A 52 6.89 14.98 -2.93
CA LEU A 52 5.44 14.75 -2.85
C LEU A 52 4.66 15.68 -3.80
N SER A 53 5.33 16.34 -4.75
CA SER A 53 4.68 17.28 -5.67
C SER A 53 3.74 16.60 -6.67
N GLY A 54 4.01 15.34 -7.03
CA GLY A 54 3.28 14.63 -8.09
C GLY A 54 3.69 15.07 -9.50
N SER A 55 4.71 15.90 -9.63
CA SER A 55 5.24 16.33 -10.93
C SER A 55 5.89 15.16 -11.68
N LYS A 56 5.99 15.26 -13.01
CA LYS A 56 6.70 14.26 -13.81
C LYS A 56 8.14 14.11 -13.31
N GLY A 57 8.54 12.89 -12.97
CA GLY A 57 9.86 12.59 -12.42
C GLY A 57 9.96 12.70 -10.89
N SER A 58 8.91 13.14 -10.20
CA SER A 58 8.84 13.07 -8.74
C SER A 58 8.85 11.61 -8.28
N LEU A 59 9.52 11.35 -7.16
CA LEU A 59 9.58 10.03 -6.55
C LEU A 59 9.47 10.16 -5.03
N ALA A 60 8.37 9.63 -4.50
CA ALA A 60 8.13 9.51 -3.08
C ALA A 60 8.69 8.19 -2.52
N ARG A 61 8.80 8.12 -1.20
CA ARG A 61 9.23 6.92 -0.48
C ARG A 61 8.29 6.62 0.69
N ILE A 62 7.75 5.42 0.70
CA ILE A 62 6.94 4.89 1.82
C ILE A 62 7.87 4.48 2.95
N VAL A 63 7.66 5.02 4.14
CA VAL A 63 8.52 4.78 5.31
C VAL A 63 7.83 4.05 6.44
N VAL A 64 6.51 4.17 6.55
CA VAL A 64 5.70 3.48 7.55
C VAL A 64 4.39 3.06 6.91
N VAL A 65 3.91 1.87 7.26
CA VAL A 65 2.53 1.44 7.00
C VAL A 65 1.76 1.64 8.29
N GLU A 66 0.70 2.43 8.24
CA GLU A 66 -0.17 2.66 9.40
C GLU A 66 -0.95 1.39 9.73
N GLU A 67 -1.45 1.29 10.95
CA GLU A 67 -2.27 0.15 11.37
C GLU A 67 -3.50 -0.01 10.47
N ARG A 68 -3.71 -1.26 10.02
CA ARG A 68 -4.83 -1.64 9.17
C ARG A 68 -6.07 -1.86 10.04
N SER A 69 -7.15 -1.15 9.74
CA SER A 69 -8.43 -1.36 10.45
C SER A 69 -9.14 -2.63 10.01
N THR A 70 -8.96 -3.02 8.74
CA THR A 70 -9.51 -4.24 8.14
C THR A 70 -8.52 -4.80 7.13
N VAL A 71 -8.57 -6.12 6.90
CA VAL A 71 -7.78 -6.79 5.87
C VAL A 71 -8.62 -7.86 5.20
N LEU A 72 -8.74 -7.79 3.87
CA LEU A 72 -9.31 -8.86 3.06
C LEU A 72 -8.22 -9.86 2.70
N MET A 73 -8.40 -11.10 3.15
CA MET A 73 -7.46 -12.20 2.94
C MET A 73 -7.97 -13.13 1.83
N ARG A 74 -7.04 -13.73 1.08
CA ARG A 74 -7.33 -14.79 0.10
C ARG A 74 -6.79 -16.13 0.60
N SER A 75 -7.64 -17.16 0.67
CA SER A 75 -7.23 -18.55 0.92
C SER A 75 -6.36 -19.05 -0.25
N THR A 76 -5.36 -19.89 0.04
CA THR A 76 -4.42 -20.42 -0.96
C THR A 76 -4.53 -21.94 -1.10
N GLU A 77 -5.74 -22.47 -1.18
CA GLU A 77 -5.99 -23.90 -1.31
C GLU A 77 -5.36 -24.51 -2.60
N ASP A 78 -5.14 -23.70 -3.64
CA ASP A 78 -4.59 -24.15 -4.93
C ASP A 78 -3.07 -24.00 -5.11
N ASP A 79 -2.34 -23.46 -4.11
CA ASP A 79 -0.90 -23.23 -4.18
C ASP A 79 -0.18 -24.28 -3.32
N ALA A 80 0.74 -25.08 -3.88
CA ALA A 80 1.41 -26.20 -3.20
C ALA A 80 2.17 -25.80 -1.90
N SER A 81 2.33 -24.51 -1.64
CA SER A 81 2.66 -23.95 -0.32
C SER A 81 1.41 -23.92 0.58
N LYS A 82 1.17 -25.05 1.25
CA LYS A 82 0.10 -25.26 2.24
C LYS A 82 -0.15 -24.03 3.14
N GLY A 83 -1.38 -23.53 3.13
CA GLY A 83 -2.02 -22.90 4.29
C GLY A 83 -1.61 -21.48 4.69
N THR A 84 -1.16 -20.62 3.78
CA THR A 84 -0.91 -19.20 4.13
C THR A 84 -1.88 -18.26 3.42
N GLU A 85 -2.85 -17.74 4.18
CA GLU A 85 -3.70 -16.66 3.72
C GLU A 85 -2.87 -15.47 3.22
N LYS A 86 -3.20 -14.95 2.04
CA LYS A 86 -2.49 -13.81 1.44
C LYS A 86 -3.35 -12.54 1.57
N PRO A 87 -2.84 -11.46 2.19
CA PRO A 87 -3.58 -10.21 2.29
C PRO A 87 -3.69 -9.55 0.91
N MET A 88 -4.90 -9.14 0.53
CA MET A 88 -5.19 -8.57 -0.79
C MET A 88 -5.49 -7.08 -0.74
N VAL A 89 -6.38 -6.67 0.15
CA VAL A 89 -6.83 -5.28 0.30
C VAL A 89 -6.85 -4.92 1.77
N ALA A 90 -6.31 -3.74 2.12
CA ALA A 90 -6.41 -3.16 3.46
C ALA A 90 -7.53 -2.12 3.52
N ASN A 91 -8.08 -1.91 4.71
CA ASN A 91 -8.96 -0.79 5.06
C ASN A 91 -10.26 -0.67 4.24
N ALA A 92 -10.65 -1.71 3.50
CA ALA A 92 -11.95 -1.80 2.86
C ALA A 92 -13.03 -2.11 3.91
N THR A 93 -14.13 -1.35 3.89
CA THR A 93 -15.25 -1.49 4.84
C THR A 93 -16.54 -1.95 4.16
N GLN A 94 -16.55 -2.02 2.83
CA GLN A 94 -17.68 -2.47 2.02
C GLN A 94 -17.20 -3.40 0.92
N MET A 95 -18.02 -4.39 0.58
CA MET A 95 -17.79 -5.34 -0.51
C MET A 95 -19.01 -5.33 -1.41
N ALA A 96 -18.80 -5.00 -2.68
CA ALA A 96 -19.83 -5.09 -3.71
C ALA A 96 -19.58 -6.35 -4.54
N ILE A 97 -20.61 -7.18 -4.69
CA ILE A 97 -20.60 -8.35 -5.56
C ILE A 97 -21.40 -7.98 -6.80
N VAL A 98 -20.76 -8.06 -7.96
CA VAL A 98 -21.38 -7.83 -9.27
C VAL A 98 -21.33 -9.15 -10.02
N THR A 99 -22.48 -9.59 -10.52
CA THR A 99 -22.66 -10.85 -11.26
C THR A 99 -22.96 -10.59 -12.72
#